data_AF-A0A1E1WKC1-F1
#
_entry.id   AF-A0A1E1WKC1-F1
#
_cell.length_a   1.000
_cell.length_b   1.000
_cell.length_c   1.000
_cell.angle_alpha   90.00
_cell.angle_beta   90.00
_cell.angle_gamma   90.00
#
_symmetry.space_group_name_H-M   'P 1'
#
loop_
_entity.id
_entity.type
_entity.pdbx_description
1 polymer ?
#
loop_
_entity_poly.entity_id
_entity_poly.type
_entity_poly.pdbx_seq_one_letter_code
_entity_poly.pdbx_strand_id
1 'polypeptide(L)'
;MLHPTKDMKTAIAEHSPILVVSYTTASPLYVSVRTVTKDGYYSDLSEVHTLNMEGMAEPQSAMGAIWWGAGAAVIVGIALGGALLHLAIRHRRLTRSFLRFTSHTPRYDSRRGQATIGDHDDDDVPPIHGFSDDEPLVIA
;
A
#
# COMPACT_ATOMS: atom_id res chain seq x y z
N MET A 1 34.54 -39.50 -36.30
CA MET A 1 35.27 -38.42 -35.59
C MET A 1 34.34 -37.23 -35.46
N LEU A 2 34.03 -36.78 -34.25
CA LEU A 2 33.30 -35.52 -34.05
C LEU A 2 34.20 -34.37 -34.49
N HIS A 3 33.77 -33.63 -35.50
CA HIS A 3 34.39 -32.37 -35.86
C HIS A 3 33.79 -31.28 -34.98
N PRO A 4 34.61 -30.35 -34.45
CA PRO A 4 34.09 -29.18 -33.75
C PRO A 4 33.12 -28.44 -34.66
N THR A 5 31.85 -28.41 -34.28
CA THR A 5 30.84 -27.57 -34.92
C THR A 5 31.05 -26.12 -34.48
N LYS A 6 30.48 -25.17 -35.23
CA LYS A 6 30.60 -23.73 -34.95
C LYS A 6 30.13 -23.34 -33.54
N ASP A 7 29.29 -24.18 -32.94
CA ASP A 7 28.69 -23.97 -31.62
C ASP A 7 29.50 -24.60 -30.48
N MET A 8 30.58 -25.34 -30.80
CA MET A 8 31.40 -26.03 -29.81
C MET A 8 32.64 -25.21 -29.46
N LYS A 9 32.72 -24.75 -28.20
CA LYS A 9 33.93 -24.15 -27.67
C LYS A 9 34.96 -25.24 -27.36
N THR A 10 36.11 -25.19 -28.02
CA THR A 10 37.24 -26.09 -27.73
C THR A 10 38.31 -25.35 -26.93
N ALA A 11 38.92 -26.04 -25.98
CA ALA A 11 40.04 -25.54 -25.22
C ALA A 11 41.10 -26.65 -25.13
N ILE A 12 42.36 -26.27 -25.34
CA ILE A 12 43.50 -27.18 -25.15
C ILE A 12 44.03 -26.91 -23.74
N ALA A 13 44.13 -27.97 -22.93
CA ALA A 13 44.68 -27.91 -21.59
C ALA A 13 45.99 -28.70 -21.54
N GLU A 14 47.10 -28.03 -21.27
CA GLU A 14 48.39 -28.69 -21.02
C GLU A 14 48.49 -29.20 -19.58
N HIS A 15 47.76 -28.56 -18.65
CA HIS A 15 47.77 -28.85 -17.23
C HIS A 15 46.34 -28.78 -16.64
N SER A 16 46.11 -29.52 -15.56
CA SER A 16 44.84 -29.52 -14.81
C SER A 16 44.98 -28.67 -13.52
N PRO A 17 43.95 -27.92 -13.09
CA PRO A 17 42.63 -27.75 -13.72
C PRO A 17 42.59 -26.60 -14.75
N ILE A 18 41.72 -26.74 -15.76
CA ILE A 18 41.38 -25.64 -16.69
C ILE A 18 40.06 -24.99 -16.28
N LEU A 19 40.06 -23.65 -16.20
CA LEU A 19 38.86 -22.86 -15.89
C LEU A 19 38.28 -22.31 -17.19
N VAL A 20 37.04 -22.69 -17.50
CA VAL A 20 36.33 -22.21 -18.69
C VAL A 20 35.11 -21.43 -18.24
N VAL A 21 35.09 -20.13 -18.55
CA VAL A 21 33.92 -19.28 -18.33
C VAL A 21 32.98 -19.41 -19.52
N SER A 22 31.70 -19.64 -19.22
CA SER A 22 30.59 -19.63 -20.17
C SER A 22 29.53 -18.65 -19.69
N TYR A 23 29.05 -17.79 -20.60
CA TYR A 23 28.03 -16.78 -20.33
C TYR A 23 26.63 -17.23 -20.77
N THR A 24 26.49 -18.48 -21.22
CA THR A 24 25.19 -19.02 -21.64
C THR A 24 24.45 -19.54 -20.42
N THR A 25 23.33 -18.90 -20.10
CA THR A 25 22.55 -19.16 -18.88
C THR A 25 21.37 -20.10 -19.14
N ALA A 26 21.12 -20.45 -20.41
CA ALA A 26 19.81 -20.94 -20.83
C ALA A 26 19.73 -22.45 -21.14
N SER A 27 20.85 -23.17 -21.19
CA SER A 27 20.86 -24.58 -21.60
C SER A 27 21.85 -25.42 -20.81
N PRO A 28 21.60 -26.74 -20.68
CA PRO A 28 22.58 -27.66 -20.12
C PRO A 28 23.88 -27.61 -20.96
N LEU A 29 25.00 -27.43 -20.29
CA LEU A 29 26.32 -27.42 -20.91
C LEU A 29 26.85 -28.85 -20.99
N TYR A 30 27.09 -29.33 -22.21
CA TYR A 30 27.69 -30.64 -22.46
C TYR A 30 29.20 -30.52 -22.58
N VAL A 31 29.93 -31.24 -21.74
CA VAL A 31 31.40 -31.21 -21.68
C VAL A 31 31.95 -32.61 -21.92
N SER A 32 32.98 -32.70 -22.76
CA SER A 32 33.76 -33.93 -22.96
C SER A 32 35.22 -33.57 -23.20
N VAL A 33 36.11 -34.52 -22.93
CA VAL A 33 37.56 -34.35 -23.02
C VAL A 33 38.13 -35.45 -23.90
N ARG A 34 39.18 -35.12 -24.66
CA ARG A 34 39.99 -36.09 -25.40
C ARG A 34 41.46 -35.72 -25.24
N THR A 35 42.33 -36.71 -25.23
CA THR A 35 43.77 -36.49 -25.22
C THR A 35 44.31 -36.45 -26.64
N VAL A 36 45.32 -35.61 -26.86
CA VAL A 36 46.03 -35.51 -28.14
C VAL A 36 47.51 -35.77 -27.89
N THR A 37 48.07 -36.76 -28.58
CA THR A 37 49.49 -37.08 -28.53
C THR A 37 50.30 -36.02 -29.27
N LYS A 38 51.59 -35.86 -28.92
CA LYS A 38 52.53 -34.94 -29.61
C LYS A 38 52.58 -35.16 -31.13
N ASP A 39 52.36 -36.40 -31.56
CA ASP A 39 52.35 -36.80 -32.98
C ASP A 39 51.00 -36.55 -33.68
N GLY A 40 50.03 -35.93 -32.99
CA GLY A 40 48.73 -35.55 -33.55
C GLY A 40 47.65 -36.63 -33.51
N TYR A 41 47.89 -37.75 -32.82
CA TYR A 41 46.88 -38.80 -32.62
C TYR A 41 45.85 -38.40 -31.56
N TYR A 42 44.59 -38.65 -31.86
CA TYR A 42 43.46 -38.38 -30.96
C TYR A 42 43.03 -39.67 -30.24
N SER A 43 42.78 -39.57 -28.94
CA SER A 43 42.04 -40.62 -28.23
C SER A 43 40.56 -40.60 -28.58
N ASP A 44 39.86 -41.67 -28.19
CA ASP A 44 38.41 -41.64 -28.08
C ASP A 44 37.95 -40.54 -27.12
N LEU A 45 36.74 -40.06 -27.35
CA LEU A 45 36.13 -39.01 -26.56
C LEU A 45 35.68 -39.57 -25.20
N SER A 46 35.89 -38.82 -24.12
CA SER A 46 35.35 -39.18 -22.82
C SER A 46 33.82 -39.18 -22.84
N GLU A 47 33.23 -39.77 -21.80
CA GLU A 47 31.82 -39.62 -21.51
C GLU A 47 31.42 -38.13 -21.49
N VAL A 48 30.23 -37.84 -22.05
CA VAL A 48 29.67 -36.49 -22.08
C VAL A 48 29.02 -36.21 -20.74
N HIS A 49 29.55 -35.20 -20.03
CA HIS A 49 28.98 -34.75 -18.77
C HIS A 49 28.08 -33.54 -18.99
N THR A 50 26.89 -33.57 -18.37
CA THR A 50 25.88 -32.52 -18.49
C THR A 50 25.90 -31.64 -17.25
N LEU A 51 26.29 -30.38 -17.44
CA LEU A 51 26.28 -29.37 -16.39
C LEU A 51 25.03 -28.52 -16.52
N ASN A 52 24.12 -28.67 -15.55
CA ASN A 52 22.98 -27.78 -15.41
C ASN A 52 23.48 -26.46 -14.83
N MET A 53 23.59 -25.45 -15.67
CA MET A 53 23.86 -24.09 -15.21
C MET A 53 22.55 -23.57 -14.64
N GLU A 54 22.41 -23.58 -13.31
CA GLU A 54 21.34 -22.87 -12.64
C GLU A 54 21.58 -21.39 -12.91
N GLY A 55 20.84 -20.86 -13.88
CA GLY A 55 20.92 -19.47 -14.21
C GLY A 55 20.71 -18.63 -12.97
N MET A 56 21.50 -17.57 -12.82
CA MET A 56 21.21 -16.54 -11.84
C MET A 56 19.76 -16.13 -12.08
N ALA A 57 18.86 -16.51 -11.15
CA ALA A 57 17.42 -16.38 -11.35
C ALA A 57 17.17 -14.97 -11.86
N GLU A 58 16.56 -14.88 -13.06
CA GLU A 58 16.14 -13.60 -13.60
C GLU A 58 15.37 -12.88 -12.48
N PRO A 59 15.72 -11.63 -12.11
CA PRO A 59 15.00 -10.94 -11.06
C PRO A 59 13.54 -10.90 -11.51
N GLN A 60 12.71 -11.74 -10.88
CA GLN A 60 11.30 -11.83 -11.19
C GLN A 60 10.77 -10.41 -11.18
N SER A 61 10.22 -9.98 -12.30
CA SER A 61 9.92 -8.58 -12.56
C SER A 61 8.93 -8.09 -11.48
N ALA A 62 9.45 -7.44 -10.44
CA ALA A 62 8.66 -6.96 -9.30
C ALA A 62 7.61 -5.93 -9.72
N MET A 63 7.69 -5.44 -10.96
CA MET A 63 6.73 -4.54 -11.59
C MET A 63 5.29 -5.01 -11.38
N GLY A 64 4.97 -6.29 -11.60
CA GLY A 64 3.60 -6.80 -11.44
C GLY A 64 3.08 -6.74 -10.00
N ALA A 65 3.95 -6.98 -9.01
CA ALA A 65 3.58 -6.94 -7.59
C ALA A 65 3.39 -5.50 -7.08
N ILE A 66 4.13 -4.54 -7.63
CA ILE A 66 4.06 -3.13 -7.24
C ILE A 66 2.71 -2.51 -7.62
N TRP A 67 2.18 -2.82 -8.80
CA TRP A 67 0.88 -2.28 -9.25
C TRP A 67 -0.29 -2.73 -8.37
N TRP A 68 -0.33 -4.01 -8.01
CA TRP A 68 -1.36 -4.53 -7.11
C TRP A 68 -1.20 -4.01 -5.68
N GLY A 69 0.03 -3.94 -5.17
CA GLY A 69 0.32 -3.41 -3.84
C GLY A 69 -0.05 -1.93 -3.68
N ALA A 70 0.32 -1.11 -4.67
CA ALA A 70 0.00 0.32 -4.67
C ALA A 70 -1.51 0.57 -4.77
N GLY A 71 -2.20 -0.17 -5.64
CA GLY A 71 -3.66 -0.07 -5.76
C GLY A 71 -4.39 -0.42 -4.46
N ALA A 72 -4.00 -1.51 -3.81
CA ALA A 72 -4.57 -1.92 -2.54
C ALA A 72 -4.36 -0.87 -1.43
N ALA A 73 -3.16 -0.29 -1.35
CA ALA A 73 -2.85 0.75 -0.35
C ALA A 73 -3.71 2.01 -0.52
N VAL A 74 -3.96 2.44 -1.77
CA VAL A 74 -4.81 3.60 -2.06
C VAL A 74 -6.26 3.34 -1.65
N ILE A 75 -6.81 2.16 -1.96
CA ILE A 75 -8.18 1.79 -1.59
C ILE A 75 -8.34 1.80 -0.06
N VAL A 76 -7.39 1.22 0.67
CA VAL A 76 -7.40 1.21 2.14
C VAL A 76 -7.31 2.63 2.69
N GLY A 77 -6.46 3.48 2.12
CA GLY A 77 -6.34 4.89 2.51
C GLY A 77 -7.65 5.67 2.34
N ILE A 78 -8.35 5.49 1.23
CA ILE A 78 -9.65 6.13 1.00
C ILE A 78 -10.71 5.61 1.97
N ALA A 79 -10.75 4.31 2.21
CA ALA A 79 -11.69 3.70 3.16
C ALA A 79 -11.48 4.22 4.59
N LEU A 80 -10.22 4.28 5.04
CA LEU A 80 -9.88 4.84 6.36
C LEU A 80 -10.22 6.33 6.45
N GLY A 81 -9.85 7.11 5.43
CA GLY A 81 -10.14 8.55 5.38
C GLY A 81 -11.64 8.85 5.41
N GLY A 82 -12.42 8.11 4.61
CA GLY A 82 -13.87 8.20 4.60
C GLY A 82 -14.52 7.81 5.93
N ALA A 83 -14.05 6.73 6.56
CA ALA A 83 -14.54 6.30 7.87
C ALA A 83 -14.26 7.34 8.96
N LEU A 84 -13.06 7.92 8.99
CA LEU A 84 -12.68 8.99 9.92
C LEU A 84 -13.52 10.24 9.71
N LEU A 85 -13.71 10.67 8.46
CA LEU A 85 -14.53 11.83 8.14
C LEU A 85 -15.99 11.62 8.56
N HIS A 86 -16.55 10.44 8.29
CA HIS A 86 -17.90 10.08 8.69
C HIS A 86 -18.07 10.11 10.21
N LEU A 87 -17.12 9.54 10.96
CA LEU A 87 -17.11 9.56 12.42
C LEU A 87 -17.02 10.99 12.97
N ALA A 88 -16.15 11.83 12.40
CA ALA A 88 -16.00 13.22 12.80
C ALA A 88 -17.28 14.03 12.59
N ILE A 89 -17.96 13.86 11.46
CA ILE A 89 -19.25 14.50 11.19
C ILE A 89 -20.32 13.99 12.17
N ARG A 90 -20.41 12.68 12.38
CA ARG A 90 -21.37 12.08 13.31
C ARG A 90 -21.18 12.59 14.73
N HIS A 91 -19.95 12.64 15.22
CA HIS A 91 -19.63 13.15 16.55
C HIS A 91 -20.01 14.63 16.68
N ARG A 92 -19.64 15.47 15.70
CA ARG A 92 -19.99 16.89 15.70
C ARG A 92 -21.50 17.15 15.63
N ARG A 93 -22.27 16.26 15.00
CA ARG A 93 -23.75 16.35 14.99
C ARG A 93 -24.32 16.01 16.37
N LEU A 94 -23.83 14.94 17.01
CA LEU A 94 -24.27 14.54 18.35
C LEU A 94 -23.91 15.59 19.42
N THR A 95 -22.70 16.13 19.40
CA THR A 95 -22.30 17.17 20.37
C THR A 95 -23.17 18.44 20.22
N ARG A 96 -23.48 18.85 18.98
CA ARG A 96 -24.36 20.00 18.74
C ARG A 96 -25.79 19.79 19.22
N SER A 97 -26.35 18.58 19.12
CA SER A 97 -27.70 18.33 19.63
C SER A 97 -27.76 18.39 21.15
N PHE A 98 -26.77 17.86 21.87
CA PHE A 98 -26.75 17.92 23.34
C PHE A 98 -26.57 19.35 23.88
N LEU A 99 -25.75 20.16 23.22
CA LEU A 99 -25.59 21.57 23.58
C LEU A 99 -26.89 22.35 23.40
N ARG A 100 -27.65 22.09 22.31
CA ARG A 100 -28.96 22.73 22.08
C ARG A 100 -29.98 22.44 23.19
N PHE A 101 -29.96 21.24 23.78
CA PHE A 101 -30.83 20.91 24.92
C PHE A 101 -30.39 21.56 26.24
N THR A 102 -29.13 21.96 26.36
CA THR A 102 -28.59 22.56 27.59
C THR A 102 -28.67 24.09 27.57
N SER A 103 -28.56 24.70 26.38
CA SER A 103 -28.66 26.14 26.19
C SER A 103 -30.10 26.65 26.09
N HIS A 104 -31.08 25.80 25.78
CA HIS A 104 -32.49 26.16 25.82
C HIS A 104 -33.07 25.87 27.21
N THR A 105 -33.20 26.89 28.04
CA THR A 105 -34.09 26.83 29.19
C THR A 105 -35.52 26.63 28.69
N PRO A 106 -36.24 25.55 29.08
CA PRO A 106 -37.62 25.35 28.69
C PRO A 106 -38.46 26.57 29.10
N ARG A 107 -39.05 27.26 28.11
CA ARG A 107 -39.99 28.35 28.40
C ARG A 107 -41.35 27.72 28.65
N TYR A 108 -41.90 28.03 29.82
CA TYR A 108 -43.24 27.59 30.20
C TYR A 108 -44.27 28.54 29.59
N ASP A 109 -45.12 28.03 28.70
CA ASP A 109 -46.25 28.80 28.17
C ASP A 109 -47.45 28.64 29.09
N SER A 110 -47.72 29.68 29.89
CA SER A 110 -48.84 29.73 30.84
C SER A 110 -50.22 29.71 30.16
N ARG A 111 -50.31 30.09 28.88
CA ARG A 111 -51.56 30.06 28.12
C ARG A 111 -51.92 28.64 27.68
N ARG A 112 -50.92 27.79 27.48
CA ARG A 112 -51.08 26.39 27.08
C ARG A 112 -50.83 25.39 28.22
N GLY A 113 -50.35 25.86 29.37
CA GLY A 113 -50.09 25.03 30.55
C GLY A 113 -49.00 23.98 30.34
N GLN A 114 -48.10 24.20 29.37
CA GLN A 114 -47.09 23.23 28.99
C GLN A 114 -45.75 23.92 28.68
N ALA A 115 -44.65 23.25 29.02
CA ALA A 115 -43.31 23.66 28.61
C ALA A 115 -43.05 23.13 27.20
N THR A 116 -42.71 24.01 26.26
CA THR A 116 -42.29 23.61 24.91
C THR A 116 -40.76 23.54 24.87
N ILE A 117 -40.23 22.40 24.41
CA ILE A 117 -38.79 22.19 24.23
C ILE A 117 -38.54 22.03 22.73
N GLY A 118 -37.94 23.06 22.14
CA GLY A 118 -37.56 23.09 20.74
C GLY A 118 -38.68 23.54 19.81
N ASP A 119 -38.26 24.28 18.78
CA ASP A 119 -39.05 24.75 17.63
C ASP A 119 -39.76 26.10 17.84
N HIS A 120 -38.97 27.16 18.00
CA HIS A 120 -39.42 28.47 17.55
C HIS A 120 -38.23 29.30 17.06
N ASP A 121 -38.29 29.73 15.80
CA ASP A 121 -37.44 30.75 15.16
C ASP A 121 -37.61 32.15 15.82
N ASP A 122 -37.95 32.22 17.11
CA ASP A 122 -38.15 33.46 17.89
C ASP A 122 -36.83 34.01 18.48
N ASP A 123 -35.68 33.70 17.86
CA ASP A 123 -34.38 34.29 18.22
C ASP A 123 -34.32 35.81 17.89
N ASP A 124 -35.32 36.35 17.19
CA ASP A 124 -35.45 37.79 16.86
C ASP A 124 -36.21 38.61 17.92
N VAL A 125 -36.70 38.01 19.00
CA VAL A 125 -37.34 38.77 20.09
C VAL A 125 -36.31 39.05 21.18
N PRO A 126 -35.92 40.33 21.39
CA PRO A 126 -34.93 40.66 22.40
C PRO A 126 -35.40 40.20 23.79
N PRO A 127 -34.47 39.85 24.69
CA PRO A 127 -34.81 39.41 26.03
C PRO A 127 -35.76 40.41 26.70
N ILE A 128 -36.92 39.94 27.16
CA ILE A 128 -37.82 40.75 28.00
C ILE A 128 -37.05 41.06 29.28
N HIS A 129 -36.47 42.25 29.35
CA HIS A 129 -36.00 42.83 30.60
C HIS A 129 -37.22 42.95 31.51
N GLY A 130 -37.23 42.17 32.59
CA GLY A 130 -38.23 42.33 33.64
C GLY A 130 -38.25 43.80 34.04
N PHE A 131 -39.46 44.36 34.12
CA PHE A 131 -39.68 45.72 34.58
C PHE A 131 -38.84 45.94 35.84
N SER A 132 -37.86 46.82 35.72
CA SER A 132 -37.13 47.38 36.84
C SER A 132 -38.14 48.23 37.62
N ASP A 133 -38.85 47.61 38.55
CA ASP A 133 -39.85 48.23 39.43
C ASP A 133 -39.20 49.09 40.54
N ASP A 134 -37.95 49.53 40.32
CA ASP A 134 -37.11 50.24 41.28
C ASP A 134 -36.65 51.60 40.73
N GLU A 135 -37.59 52.36 40.16
CA GLU A 135 -37.43 53.82 40.05
C GLU A 135 -38.23 54.47 41.19
N PRO A 136 -37.59 55.07 42.21
CA PRO A 136 -38.32 55.65 43.33
C PRO A 136 -39.15 56.85 42.85
N LEU A 137 -40.47 56.76 43.03
CA LEU A 137 -41.42 57.83 42.74
C LEU A 137 -41.11 59.04 43.63
N VAL A 138 -40.50 60.09 43.08
CA VAL A 138 -40.30 61.37 43.77
C VAL A 138 -41.61 62.16 43.69
N ILE A 139 -42.37 62.15 44.78
CA ILE A 139 -43.52 63.06 44.96
C ILE A 139 -42.95 64.38 45.46
N ALA A 140 -43.17 65.46 44.70
CA ALA A 140 -42.95 66.84 45.10
C ALA A 140 -44.29 67.58 45.11
#